data_AF-A0A939AY27-F1
#
_entry.id   AF-A0A939AY27-F1
#
_cell.length_a   1.000
_cell.length_b   1.000
_cell.length_c   1.000
_cell.angle_alpha   90.00
_cell.angle_beta   90.00
_cell.angle_gamma   90.00
#
_symmetry.space_group_name_H-M   'P 1'
#
loop_
_entity.id
_entity.type
_entity.pdbx_description
1 polymer ?
#
loop_
_entity_poly.entity_id
_entity_poly.type
_entity_poly.pdbx_seq_one_letter_code
_entity_poly.pdbx_strand_id
1 'polypeptide(L)' 'MPRKTTASRRTPKSARASISFSPAVYEDLEKLAAAKKVSLAWVVREAAEKYVADQWPLFTERDARRS' A
#
# COMPACT_ATOMS: atom_id res chain seq x y z
N MET A 1 17.79 4.35 41.90
CA MET A 1 17.38 3.17 41.10
C MET A 1 16.86 3.63 39.74
N PRO A 2 17.45 3.21 38.61
CA PRO A 2 16.98 3.61 37.28
C PRO A 2 15.75 2.78 36.88
N ARG A 3 14.65 3.44 36.51
CA ARG A 3 13.45 2.78 35.96
C ARG A 3 13.73 2.41 34.50
N LYS A 4 13.69 1.11 34.17
CA LYS A 4 13.72 0.63 32.78
C LYS A 4 12.38 0.95 32.13
N THR A 5 12.35 1.92 31.23
CA THR A 5 11.23 2.15 30.31
C THR A 5 11.33 1.17 29.14
N THR A 6 10.37 0.27 29.04
CA THR A 6 10.18 -0.59 27.86
C THR A 6 9.63 0.25 26.71
N ALA A 7 10.49 0.62 25.77
CA ALA A 7 10.06 1.23 24.51
C ALA A 7 9.29 0.17 23.69
N SER A 8 7.96 0.24 23.72
CA SER A 8 7.09 -0.55 22.85
C SER A 8 7.43 -0.21 21.39
N ARG A 9 7.90 -1.22 20.65
CA ARG A 9 8.23 -1.13 19.23
C ARG A 9 6.95 -0.86 18.46
N ARG A 10 6.67 0.43 18.21
CA ARG A 10 5.56 0.84 17.35
C ARG A 10 5.85 0.30 15.96
N THR A 11 5.14 -0.74 15.56
CA THR A 11 5.10 -1.14 14.14
C THR A 11 4.53 0.06 13.38
N PRO A 12 5.26 0.60 12.39
CA PRO A 12 4.73 1.68 11.59
C PRO A 12 3.49 1.17 10.86
N LYS A 13 2.35 1.85 11.05
CA LYS A 13 1.07 1.50 10.42
C LYS A 13 1.12 1.58 8.89
N SER A 14 2.14 2.24 8.33
CA SER A 14 2.40 2.33 6.90
C SER A 14 3.90 2.27 6.63
N ALA A 15 4.28 1.49 5.62
CA ALA A 15 5.62 1.55 5.04
C ALA A 15 5.64 2.60 3.93
N ARG A 16 6.67 3.45 3.92
CA ARG A 16 6.91 4.41 2.83
C ARG A 16 8.01 3.86 1.94
N ALA A 17 7.68 3.63 0.68
CA ALA A 17 8.66 3.37 -0.38
C ALA A 17 8.76 4.60 -1.28
N SER A 18 9.98 4.95 -1.69
CA SER A 18 10.21 5.94 -2.75
C SER A 18 10.48 5.17 -4.04
N ILE A 19 9.65 5.40 -5.04
CA ILE A 19 9.78 4.78 -6.37
C ILE A 19 9.80 5.89 -7.42
N SER A 20 10.58 5.67 -8.48
CA SER A 20 10.61 6.56 -9.64
C SER A 20 9.81 5.94 -10.76
N PHE A 21 8.89 6.70 -11.36
CA PHE A 21 8.12 6.26 -12.51
C PHE A 21 8.76 6.80 -13.79
N SER A 22 8.65 6.03 -14.88
CA SER A 22 8.92 6.57 -16.22
C SER A 22 7.95 7.72 -16.53
N PRO A 23 8.40 8.76 -17.26
CA PRO A 23 7.59 9.97 -17.50
C PRO A 23 6.26 9.68 -18.18
N ALA A 24 6.24 8.77 -19.17
CA ALA A 24 5.00 8.36 -19.83
C ALA A 24 3.97 7.75 -18.85
N VAL A 25 4.43 6.90 -17.93
CA VAL A 25 3.57 6.27 -16.92
C VAL A 25 3.07 7.30 -15.90
N TYR A 26 3.92 8.24 -15.51
CA TYR A 26 3.56 9.29 -14.58
C TYR A 26 2.43 10.19 -15.15
N GLU A 27 2.54 10.60 -16.41
CA GLU A 27 1.48 11.37 -17.09
C GLU A 27 0.14 10.63 -17.14
N ASP A 28 0.17 9.32 -17.43
CA ASP A 28 -1.04 8.52 -17.49
C ASP A 28 -1.67 8.35 -16.10
N LEU A 29 -0.85 8.20 -15.05
CA LEU A 29 -1.32 8.18 -13.67
C LEU A 29 -1.92 9.52 -13.24
N GLU A 30 -1.35 10.65 -13.67
CA GLU A 30 -1.92 11.98 -13.41
C GLU A 30 -3.27 12.17 -14.10
N LYS A 31 -3.38 11.79 -15.39
CA LYS A 31 -4.66 11.84 -16.12
C LYS A 31 -5.72 10.98 -15.44
N LEU A 32 -5.34 9.79 -14.98
CA LEU A 32 -6.24 8.88 -14.26
C LEU A 32 -6.67 9.45 -12.91
N ALA A 33 -5.72 10.04 -12.16
CA ALA A 33 -6.00 10.68 -10.88
C ALA A 33 -6.96 11.86 -11.04
N ALA A 34 -6.72 12.72 -12.04
CA ALA A 34 -7.59 13.85 -12.37
C ALA A 34 -8.99 13.40 -12.79
N ALA A 35 -9.11 12.41 -13.67
CA ALA A 35 -10.39 11.86 -14.13
C ALA A 35 -11.23 11.31 -12.96
N LYS A 36 -10.58 10.65 -12.00
CA LYS A 36 -11.22 10.06 -10.82
C LYS A 36 -11.35 11.03 -9.64
N LYS A 37 -10.84 12.26 -9.75
CA LYS A 37 -10.78 13.28 -8.69
C LYS A 37 -10.10 12.78 -7.41
N VAL A 38 -9.04 12.02 -7.56
CA VAL A 38 -8.23 11.45 -6.48
C VAL A 38 -6.78 11.90 -6.62
N SER A 39 -5.96 11.68 -5.59
CA SER A 39 -4.53 11.94 -5.66
C SER A 39 -3.78 10.77 -6.32
N LEU A 40 -2.61 11.06 -6.91
CA LEU A 40 -1.75 10.03 -7.50
C LEU A 40 -1.36 8.95 -6.48
N ALA A 41 -1.10 9.33 -5.23
CA ALA A 41 -0.80 8.38 -4.16
C ALA A 41 -1.96 7.39 -3.90
N TRP A 42 -3.22 7.85 -4.02
CA TRP A 42 -4.39 6.97 -3.91
C TRP A 42 -4.43 5.98 -5.07
N VAL A 43 -4.15 6.43 -6.31
CA VAL A 43 -4.08 5.56 -7.49
C VAL A 43 -3.02 4.47 -7.32
N VAL A 44 -1.81 4.84 -6.87
CA VAL A 44 -0.72 3.89 -6.64
C VAL A 44 -1.07 2.87 -5.56
N ARG A 45 -1.71 3.32 -4.48
CA ARG A 45 -2.17 2.43 -3.40
C ARG A 45 -3.18 1.41 -3.93
N GLU A 46 -4.23 1.86 -4.61
CA GLU A 46 -5.25 0.98 -5.21
C GLU A 46 -4.65 0.01 -6.21
N ALA A 47 -3.76 0.47 -7.09
CA ALA A 47 -3.08 -0.38 -8.05
C ALA A 47 -2.23 -1.45 -7.37
N ALA A 48 -1.56 -1.10 -6.27
CA ALA A 48 -0.79 -2.06 -5.48
C ALA A 48 -1.70 -3.08 -4.77
N GLU A 49 -2.81 -2.65 -4.17
CA GLU A 49 -3.78 -3.54 -3.52
C GLU A 49 -4.37 -4.54 -4.53
N LYS A 50 -4.73 -4.07 -5.73
CA LYS A 50 -5.19 -4.93 -6.82
C LYS A 50 -4.12 -5.88 -7.33
N TYR A 51 -2.91 -5.38 -7.56
CA TYR A 51 -1.80 -6.21 -8.02
C TYR A 51 -1.50 -7.36 -7.04
N VAL A 52 -1.49 -7.08 -5.73
CA VAL A 52 -1.30 -8.12 -4.71
C VAL A 52 -2.45 -9.12 -4.70
N ALA A 53 -3.70 -8.66 -4.81
CA ALA A 53 -4.88 -9.54 -4.86
C ALA A 53 -4.85 -10.44 -6.12
N ASP A 54 -4.53 -9.88 -7.27
CA ASP A 54 -4.43 -10.61 -8.55
C ASP A 54 -3.28 -11.63 -8.54
N GLN A 55 -2.16 -11.32 -7.86
CA GLN A 55 -1.05 -12.26 -7.73
C GLN A 55 -1.36 -13.40 -6.76
N TRP A 56 -2.20 -13.19 -5.74
CA TRP A 56 -2.49 -14.16 -4.67
C TRP A 56 -3.99 -14.51 -4.52
N PRO A 57 -4.66 -15.03 -5.55
CA PRO A 57 -6.04 -15.52 -5.41
C PRO A 57 -6.15 -16.67 -4.38
N LEU A 58 -5.07 -17.44 -4.18
CA LEU A 58 -5.04 -18.62 -3.29
C LEU A 58 -5.05 -18.32 -1.78
N PHE A 59 -4.77 -17.09 -1.36
CA PHE A 59 -4.75 -16.74 0.07
C PHE A 59 -6.09 -16.25 0.61
N THR A 60 -7.05 -15.93 -0.26
CA THR A 60 -8.40 -15.52 0.16
C THR A 60 -9.17 -16.69 0.81
N GLU A 61 -8.92 -17.94 0.40
CA GLU A 61 -9.60 -19.12 0.97
C GLU A 61 -9.02 -19.60 2.31
N ARG A 62 -7.74 -19.33 2.60
CA ARG A 62 -7.09 -19.81 3.83
C ARG A 62 -7.47 -19.02 5.09
N ASP A 63 -7.91 -17.78 4.93
CA ASP A 63 -8.36 -16.94 6.04
C ASP A 63 -9.80 -17.28 6.47
N ALA A 64 -10.65 -17.68 5.51
CA ALA A 64 -12.05 -18.07 5.77
C ALA A 64 -12.23 -19.40 6.54
N ARG A 65 -11.20 -20.25 6.65
CA ARG A 65 -11.24 -21.51 7.43
C ARG A 65 -10.72 -21.37 8.87
N ARG A 66 -10.34 -20.17 9.31
CA ARG A 66 -9.79 -19.95 10.66
C ARG A 66 -10.69 -19.09 11.56
N SER A 67 -11.99 -18.99 11.24
CA SER A 67 -12.98 -18.36 12.12
C SER A 67 -14.07 -19.31 12.55
#